data_AF-A0A2I2U4A7-F1
#
_entry.id   AF-A0A2I2U4A7-F1
#
_cell.length_a   1.000
_cell.length_b   1.000
_cell.length_c   1.000
_cell.angle_alpha   90.00
_cell.angle_beta   90.00
_cell.angle_gamma   90.00
#
_symmetry.space_group_name_H-M   'P 1'
#
loop_
_entity.id
_entity.type
_entity.pdbx_description
1 polymer ?
#
loop_
_entity_poly.entity_id
_entity_poly.type
_entity_poly.pdbx_seq_one_letter_code
_entity_poly.pdbx_strand_id
1 'polypeptide(L)' 'MLAKTGAHHYSGNNINLSTAWKKYYRVSTLTSIDPGDSDVIRSMPEQIGEK' A
#
# COMPACT_ATOMS: atom_id res chain seq x y z
N MET A 1 -13.40 -4.34 -9.71
CA MET A 1 -12.38 -3.27 -9.78
C MET A 1 -11.11 -3.78 -9.11
N LEU A 2 -10.18 -4.35 -9.87
CA LEU A 2 -8.85 -4.79 -9.38
C LEU A 2 -7.73 -4.46 -10.39
N ALA A 3 -8.07 -4.31 -11.67
CA ALA A 3 -7.10 -4.01 -12.75
C ALA A 3 -6.46 -2.61 -12.68
N LYS A 4 -6.85 -1.75 -11.73
CA LYS A 4 -6.31 -0.39 -11.57
C LYS A 4 -5.69 -0.13 -10.20
N THR A 5 -5.60 -1.15 -9.35
CA THR A 5 -5.04 -0.99 -8.01
C THR A 5 -3.55 -1.30 -8.06
N GLY A 6 -2.72 -0.27 -7.86
CA GLY A 6 -1.27 -0.42 -7.76
C GLY A 6 -0.88 -1.28 -6.56
N ALA A 7 0.01 -2.24 -6.77
CA ALA A 7 0.63 -3.02 -5.70
C ALA A 7 2.04 -2.51 -5.46
N HIS A 8 2.36 -2.14 -4.21
CA HIS A 8 3.69 -1.73 -3.81
C HIS A 8 4.29 -2.77 -2.86
N HIS A 9 5.44 -3.34 -3.23
CA HIS A 9 6.13 -4.30 -2.39
C HIS A 9 6.86 -3.59 -1.25
N TYR A 10 6.47 -3.89 -0.01
CA TYR A 10 7.18 -3.40 1.16
C TYR A 10 8.37 -4.30 1.46
N SER A 11 9.59 -3.76 1.38
CA SER A 11 10.84 -4.51 1.62
C SER A 11 11.10 -4.84 3.10
N GLY A 12 10.32 -4.28 4.03
CA GLY A 12 10.51 -4.50 5.47
C GLY A 12 9.69 -5.68 6.02
N ASN A 13 9.70 -5.85 7.33
CA ASN A 13 8.94 -6.92 8.01
C ASN A 13 7.50 -6.50 8.37
N ASN A 14 6.64 -7.48 8.69
CA ASN A 14 5.23 -7.26 9.02
C ASN A 14 4.97 -6.52 10.35
N ILE A 15 5.95 -6.43 11.25
CA ILE A 15 5.86 -5.71 12.53
C ILE A 15 6.13 -4.22 12.29
N ASN A 16 7.10 -3.90 11.45
CA ASN A 16 7.48 -2.53 11.09
C ASN A 16 6.37 -1.91 10.25
N LEU A 17 5.80 -2.68 9.31
CA LEU A 17 4.65 -2.24 8.52
C LEU A 17 3.44 -1.90 9.40
N SER A 18 3.08 -2.76 10.35
CA SER A 18 1.95 -2.53 11.24
C SER A 18 2.20 -1.34 12.18
N THR A 19 3.41 -1.24 12.72
CA THR A 19 3.81 -0.14 13.61
C THR A 19 3.78 1.21 12.90
N ALA A 20 4.21 1.27 11.64
CA ALA A 20 4.11 2.49 10.81
C ALA A 20 2.66 2.98 10.67
N TRP A 21 1.70 2.05 10.66
CA TRP A 21 0.26 2.31 10.62
C TRP A 21 -0.40 2.34 12.02
N LYS A 22 0.38 2.41 13.09
CA LYS A 22 -0.09 2.43 14.48
C LYS A 22 -0.98 1.24 14.84
N LYS A 23 -0.68 0.06 14.28
CA LYS A 23 -1.33 -1.21 14.58
C LYS A 23 -0.41 -2.09 15.43
N TYR A 24 -0.95 -2.60 16.53
CA TYR A 24 -0.24 -3.45 17.51
C TYR A 24 -0.37 -4.96 17.23
N TYR A 25 -0.70 -5.34 16.00
CA TYR A 25 -0.77 -6.71 15.53
C TYR A 25 -0.06 -6.84 14.18
N ARG A 26 0.46 -8.03 13.86
CA ARG A 26 1.20 -8.27 12.61
C ARG A 26 0.29 -8.12 11.39
N VAL A 27 0.76 -7.38 10.38
CA VAL A 27 0.03 -7.14 9.13
C VAL A 27 0.88 -7.58 7.94
N SER A 28 0.40 -8.54 7.16
CA SER A 28 1.09 -9.01 5.95
C SER A 28 0.77 -8.17 4.70
N THR A 29 -0.44 -7.60 4.64
CA THR A 29 -0.94 -6.81 3.51
C THR A 29 -1.82 -5.68 4.02
N LEU A 30 -1.68 -4.48 3.46
CA LEU A 30 -2.53 -3.34 3.76
C LEU A 30 -3.12 -2.78 2.47
N THR A 31 -4.40 -2.41 2.53
CA THR A 31 -5.11 -1.73 1.44
C THR A 31 -5.58 -0.36 1.93
N SER A 32 -5.24 0.70 1.19
CA SER A 32 -5.85 2.02 1.39
C SER A 32 -7.16 2.05 0.62
N ILE A 33 -8.28 2.21 1.34
CA ILE A 33 -9.63 2.29 0.76
C ILE A 33 -9.93 3.74 0.37
N ASP A 34 -9.54 4.66 1.25
CA ASP A 34 -9.59 6.11 1.05
C ASP A 34 -8.25 6.70 1.48
N PRO A 35 -7.53 7.39 0.58
CA PRO A 35 -6.25 8.02 0.91
C PRO A 35 -6.41 9.36 1.65
N GLY A 36 -7.55 10.04 1.53
CA GLY A 36 -7.69 11.44 1.96
C GLY A 36 -6.58 12.33 1.38
N ASP A 37 -5.97 13.16 2.22
CA ASP A 37 -4.79 13.98 1.89
C ASP A 37 -3.44 13.21 2.01
N SER A 38 -3.47 11.89 2.18
CA SER A 38 -2.24 11.10 2.32
C SER A 38 -1.53 10.95 0.97
N ASP A 39 -0.25 11.25 0.93
CA ASP A 39 0.62 11.10 -0.25
C ASP A 39 0.90 9.63 -0.66
N VAL A 40 0.18 8.65 -0.10
CA VAL A 40 0.47 7.20 -0.25
C VAL A 40 0.30 6.68 -1.69
N ILE A 41 -0.54 7.32 -2.49
CA ILE A 41 -0.78 6.94 -3.90
C ILE A 41 0.27 7.57 -4.82
N ARG A 42 0.91 8.68 -4.42
CA ARG A 42 1.90 9.39 -5.26
C ARG A 42 3.18 8.58 -5.48
N SER A 43 3.49 7.64 -4.58
CA SER A 43 4.63 6.74 -4.70
C SER A 43 4.31 5.44 -5.46
N MET A 44 3.06 5.19 -5.84
CA MET A 44 2.72 4.04 -6.67
C MET A 44 3.07 4.35 -8.13
N PRO A 45 3.87 3.51 -8.80
CA PRO A 45 4.07 3.67 -10.24
C PRO A 45 2.74 3.48 -10.95
N GLU A 46 2.42 4.39 -11.89
CA GLU A 46 1.27 4.24 -12.77
C GLU A 46 1.43 2.91 -13.51
N GLN A 47 0.49 1.97 -13.32
CA GLN A 47 0.45 0.78 -14.16
C GLN A 47 0.01 1.22 -15.56
N ILE A 48 0.99 1.62 -16.38
CA ILE A 48 0.83 1.69 -17.82
C ILE A 48 0.62 0.24 -18.25
N GLY A 49 -0.63 -0.17 -18.40
CA GLY A 49 -0.96 -1.46 -18.97
C GLY A 49 -0.31 -1.54 -20.35
N GLU A 50 0.63 -2.45 -20.53
CA GLU A 50 0.99 -2.92 -21.86
C GLU A 50 -0.25 -3.59 -22.46
N LYS A 51 -0.88 -2.86 -23.39
CA LYS A 51 -1.79 -3.24 -24.47
C LYS A 51 -2.88 -4.29 -24.19
#